data_AF-A0A396S2L6-F1
#
_entry.id   AF-A0A396S2L6-F1
#
_cell.length_a   1.000
_cell.length_b   1.000
_cell.length_c   1.000
_cell.angle_alpha   90.00
_cell.angle_beta   90.00
_cell.angle_gamma   90.00
#
_symmetry.space_group_name_H-M   'P 1'
#
loop_
_entity.id
_entity.type
_entity.pdbx_description
1 polymer ?
#
loop_
_entity_poly.entity_id
_entity_poly.type
_entity_poly.pdbx_seq_one_letter_code
_entity_poly.pdbx_strand_id
1 'polypeptide(L)'
;MAIYRKDVVRKYQEELERYYAQLSAELAGRPPSENLAHSYNREPDAFLAEFTDIDLEKLELQIAHFKVTADFLKKLSKGKQAKPNAQ
;
A
#
# COMPACT_ATOMS: atom_id res chain seq x y z
N MET A 1 7.83 -7.78 26.83
CA MET A 1 6.40 -7.73 26.44
C MET A 1 5.93 -6.29 26.50
N ALA A 2 5.34 -5.76 25.43
CA ALA A 2 4.83 -4.39 25.38
C ALA A 2 3.29 -4.42 25.44
N ILE A 3 2.69 -3.58 26.30
CA ILE A 3 1.24 -3.47 26.45
C ILE A 3 0.83 -2.08 25.98
N TYR A 4 -0.06 -2.02 24.98
CA TYR A 4 -0.58 -0.80 24.41
C TYR A 4 -2.09 -0.71 24.60
N ARG A 5 -2.62 0.52 24.64
CA ARG A 5 -4.07 0.70 24.59
C ARG A 5 -4.61 0.28 23.22
N LYS A 6 -5.73 -0.43 23.20
CA LYS A 6 -6.34 -0.97 21.98
C LYS A 6 -6.72 0.11 20.97
N ASP A 7 -7.18 1.26 21.45
CA ASP A 7 -7.55 2.41 20.61
C ASP A 7 -6.35 3.01 19.88
N VAL A 8 -5.18 3.06 20.51
CA VAL A 8 -3.94 3.50 19.88
C VAL A 8 -3.53 2.52 18.79
N VAL A 9 -3.50 1.22 19.08
CA VAL A 9 -3.14 0.18 18.10
C VAL A 9 -4.10 0.17 16.90
N ARG A 10 -5.40 0.34 17.15
CA ARG A 10 -6.43 0.35 16.12
C ARG A 10 -6.18 1.41 15.05
N LYS A 11 -5.79 2.63 15.43
CA LYS A 11 -5.50 3.70 14.47
C LYS A 11 -4.39 3.31 13.48
N TYR A 12 -3.32 2.71 14.00
CA TYR A 12 -2.23 2.25 13.14
C TYR A 12 -2.64 1.08 12.23
N GLN A 13 -3.50 0.20 12.72
CA GLN A 13 -4.05 -0.89 11.91
C GLN A 13 -4.90 -0.33 10.76
N GLU A 14 -5.81 0.60 11.05
CA GLU A 14 -6.65 1.25 10.04
C GLU A 14 -5.82 2.01 8.99
N GLU A 15 -4.75 2.70 9.40
CA GLU A 15 -3.83 3.35 8.46
C GLU A 15 -3.08 2.34 7.58
N LEU A 16 -2.57 1.25 8.16
CA LEU A 16 -1.87 0.22 7.40
C LEU A 16 -2.77 -0.44 6.36
N GLU A 17 -3.99 -0.79 6.75
CA GLU A 17 -5.00 -1.37 5.86
C GLU A 17 -5.35 -0.41 4.71
N ARG A 18 -5.51 0.88 5.01
CA ARG A 18 -5.78 1.92 4.01
C ARG A 18 -4.66 2.03 2.97
N TYR A 19 -3.40 2.16 3.41
CA TYR A 19 -2.29 2.31 2.47
C TYR A 19 -2.01 1.03 1.69
N TYR A 20 -2.21 -0.14 2.30
CA TYR A 20 -2.14 -1.41 1.59
C TYR A 20 -3.20 -1.49 0.49
N ALA A 21 -4.44 -1.12 0.79
CA ALA A 21 -5.51 -1.11 -0.21
C ALA A 21 -5.21 -0.17 -1.38
N GLN A 22 -4.66 1.02 -1.10
CA GLN A 22 -4.23 1.97 -2.13
C GLN A 22 -3.11 1.40 -3.00
N LEU A 23 -2.08 0.82 -2.38
CA LEU A 23 -0.97 0.19 -3.10
C LEU A 23 -1.45 -0.97 -3.99
N SER A 24 -2.34 -1.82 -3.45
CA SER A 24 -2.93 -2.94 -4.18
C SER A 24 -3.75 -2.48 -5.39
N ALA A 25 -4.51 -1.38 -5.23
CA ALA A 25 -5.29 -0.80 -6.32
C ALA A 25 -4.41 -0.26 -7.45
N GLU A 26 -3.28 0.40 -7.14
CA GLU A 26 -2.34 0.83 -8.19
C GLU A 26 -1.64 -0.35 -8.87
N LEU A 27 -1.31 -1.41 -8.12
CA LEU A 27 -0.66 -2.60 -8.66
C LEU A 27 -1.60 -3.44 -9.55
N ALA A 28 -2.91 -3.42 -9.28
CA ALA A 28 -3.91 -4.02 -10.16
C ALA A 28 -3.90 -3.38 -11.56
N GLY A 29 -3.44 -2.12 -11.65
CA GLY A 29 -3.32 -1.39 -12.89
C GLY A 29 -4.68 -1.06 -13.51
N ARG A 30 -4.67 -0.77 -14.80
CA ARG A 30 -5.83 -0.38 -15.60
C ARG A 30 -5.77 -1.09 -16.97
N PRO A 31 -6.90 -1.24 -17.67
CA PRO A 31 -6.88 -1.74 -19.03
C PRO A 31 -5.91 -0.91 -19.90
N PRO A 32 -4.96 -1.56 -20.61
CA PRO A 32 -4.01 -0.85 -21.44
C PRO A 32 -4.68 -0.33 -22.71
N SER A 33 -4.06 0.64 -23.39
CA SER A 33 -4.60 1.16 -24.65
C SER A 33 -4.49 0.11 -25.75
N GLU A 34 -5.60 -0.22 -26.40
CA GLU A 34 -5.67 -1.19 -27.50
C GLU A 34 -4.70 -0.87 -28.64
N ASN A 35 -4.43 0.41 -28.89
CA ASN A 35 -3.50 0.88 -29.92
C ASN A 35 -2.06 0.38 -29.71
N LEU A 36 -1.71 0.00 -28.48
CA LEU A 36 -0.39 -0.55 -28.16
C LEU A 36 -0.27 -2.04 -28.54
N ALA A 37 -1.38 -2.75 -28.81
CA ALA A 37 -1.34 -4.18 -29.11
C ALA A 37 -0.37 -4.54 -30.25
N HIS A 38 -0.34 -3.71 -31.30
CA HIS A 38 0.60 -3.87 -32.41
C HIS A 38 2.07 -3.72 -31.97
N SER A 39 2.39 -2.81 -31.05
CA SER A 39 3.75 -2.63 -30.52
C SER A 39 4.21 -3.85 -29.70
N TYR A 40 3.27 -4.64 -29.18
CA TYR A 40 3.53 -5.86 -28.42
C TYR A 40 3.41 -7.13 -29.29
N ASN A 41 3.21 -7.00 -30.61
CA ASN A 41 2.99 -8.11 -31.55
C ASN A 41 1.88 -9.07 -31.07
N ARG A 42 0.77 -8.50 -30.56
CA ARG A 42 -0.40 -9.22 -30.09
C ARG A 42 -1.65 -8.75 -30.82
N GLU A 43 -2.61 -9.66 -30.95
CA GLU A 43 -3.98 -9.30 -31.30
C GLU A 43 -4.60 -8.44 -30.19
N PRO A 44 -5.46 -7.45 -30.51
CA PRO A 44 -6.07 -6.55 -29.53
C PRO A 44 -6.73 -7.25 -28.34
N ASP A 45 -7.55 -8.27 -28.59
CA ASP A 45 -8.27 -8.99 -27.54
C ASP A 45 -7.32 -9.74 -26.60
N ALA A 46 -6.26 -10.34 -27.15
CA ALA A 46 -5.24 -11.04 -26.37
C ALA A 46 -4.40 -10.05 -25.55
N PHE A 47 -4.10 -8.87 -26.11
CA PHE A 47 -3.37 -7.82 -25.41
C PHE A 47 -4.16 -7.28 -24.21
N LEU A 48 -5.45 -7.00 -24.38
CA LEU A 48 -6.30 -6.53 -23.27
C LEU A 48 -6.51 -7.58 -22.18
N ALA A 49 -6.41 -8.87 -22.51
CA ALA A 49 -6.53 -9.96 -21.55
C ALA A 49 -5.24 -10.26 -20.78
N GLU A 50 -4.07 -10.12 -21.43
CA GLU A 50 -2.77 -10.48 -20.86
C GLU A 50 -2.05 -9.31 -20.16
N PHE A 51 -2.37 -8.06 -20.53
CA PHE A 51 -1.61 -6.88 -20.10
C PHE A 51 -2.45 -5.92 -19.26
N THR A 52 -1.78 -5.20 -18.36
CA THR A 52 -2.34 -4.11 -17.57
C THR A 52 -1.39 -2.92 -17.63
N ASP A 53 -1.94 -1.72 -17.65
CA ASP A 53 -1.19 -0.46 -17.58
C ASP A 53 -1.02 -0.04 -16.11
N ILE A 54 0.22 0.25 -15.72
CA ILE A 54 0.58 0.63 -14.36
C ILE A 54 1.24 2.00 -14.40
N ASP A 55 0.65 2.93 -13.67
CA ASP A 55 1.24 4.25 -13.42
C ASP A 55 2.38 4.12 -12.40
N LEU A 56 3.61 4.02 -12.90
CA LEU A 56 4.80 3.78 -12.09
C LEU A 56 5.10 4.93 -11.11
N GLU A 57 4.84 6.18 -11.49
CA GLU A 57 5.05 7.34 -10.61
C GLU A 57 4.08 7.28 -9.42
N LYS A 58 2.81 6.98 -9.70
CA LYS A 58 1.81 6.83 -8.64
C LYS A 58 2.06 5.60 -7.78
N LEU A 59 2.53 4.50 -8.36
CA LEU A 59 2.92 3.29 -7.62
C LEU A 59 4.08 3.59 -6.67
N GLU A 60 5.12 4.29 -7.13
CA GLU A 60 6.26 4.69 -6.30
C GLU A 60 5.82 5.56 -5.12
N LEU A 61 4.92 6.51 -5.36
CA LEU A 61 4.34 7.34 -4.31
C LEU A 61 3.59 6.51 -3.25
N GLN A 62 2.78 5.52 -3.67
CA GLN A 62 2.07 4.65 -2.72
C GLN A 62 3.02 3.75 -1.94
N ILE A 63 4.08 3.24 -2.57
CA ILE A 63 5.13 2.48 -1.88
C ILE A 63 5.78 3.35 -0.79
N ALA A 64 6.08 4.61 -1.09
CA ALA A 64 6.66 5.53 -0.13
C ALA A 64 5.73 5.76 1.08
N HIS A 65 4.45 6.02 0.86
CA HIS A 65 3.46 6.17 1.93
C HIS A 65 3.33 4.91 2.80
N PHE A 66 3.27 3.74 2.17
CA PHE A 66 3.20 2.46 2.89
C PHE A 66 4.46 2.23 3.74
N LYS A 67 5.65 2.49 3.18
CA LYS A 67 6.93 2.36 3.89
C LYS A 67 7.01 3.29 5.10
N VAL A 68 6.61 4.55 4.95
CA VAL A 68 6.59 5.52 6.06
C VAL A 68 5.66 5.02 7.18
N THR A 69 4.48 4.51 6.84
CA THR A 69 3.52 3.95 7.81
C THR A 69 4.10 2.74 8.54
N ALA A 70 4.75 1.82 7.82
CA ALA A 70 5.44 0.70 8.42
C ALA A 70 6.61 1.13 9.32
N ASP A 71 7.33 2.20 8.97
CA ASP A 71 8.41 2.76 9.79
C ASP A 71 7.87 3.44 11.07
N PHE A 72 6.66 4.01 11.04
CA PHE A 72 5.98 4.47 12.26
C PHE A 72 5.65 3.32 13.22
N LEU A 73 5.29 2.14 12.71
CA LEU A 73 5.11 0.95 13.55
C LEU A 73 6.41 0.52 14.26
N LYS A 74 7.58 0.73 13.64
CA LYS A 74 8.87 0.51 14.31
C LYS A 74 9.11 1.49 15.46
N LYS A 75 8.41 2.63 15.51
CA LYS A 75 8.47 3.54 16.67
C LYS A 75 7.64 2.99 17.83
N LEU A 76 6.56 2.25 17.58
CA LEU A 76 5.87 1.49 18.65
C LEU A 76 6.77 0.43 19.27
N SER A 77 7.70 -0.19 18.54
CA SER A 77 8.63 -1.13 19.16
C SER A 77 9.74 -0.44 19.98
N LYS A 78 9.99 0.86 19.74
CA LYS A 78 11.03 1.66 20.41
C LYS A 78 10.50 2.59 21.51
N GLY A 79 9.20 2.91 21.50
CA GLY A 79 8.54 3.75 22.51
C GLY A 79 8.44 3.00 23.84
N LYS A 80 9.14 3.50 24.86
CA LYS A 80 9.06 2.98 26.23
C LYS A 80 7.60 3.00 26.71
N GLN A 81 7.22 1.87 27.31
CA GLN A 81 6.03 1.63 28.12
C GLN A 81 5.39 2.93 28.63
N ALA A 82 4.15 3.21 28.20
CA ALA A 82 3.28 4.10 28.95
C ALA A 82 2.99 3.41 30.29
N LYS A 83 3.82 3.67 31.31
CA LYS A 83 3.45 3.34 32.69
C LYS A 83 2.11 4.05 32.95
N PRO A 84 1.07 3.33 33.40
CA PRO A 84 -0.13 4.01 33.85
C PRO A 84 0.29 4.87 35.05
N ASN A 85 0.07 6.19 34.96
CA ASN A 85 0.11 7.02 36.15
C ASN A 85 -1.02 6.53 37.05
N ALA A 86 -0.65 5.89 38.16
CA ALA A 86 -1.56 5.70 39.28
C ALA A 86 -1.80 7.08 39.89
N GLN A 87 -2.99 7.62 39.68
CA GLN A 87 -3.59 8.67 40.52
C GLN A 87 -4.77 8.03 41.25
#